data_AF-A0A2D9U4N1-F1
#
_entry.id   AF-A0A2D9U4N1-F1
#
_cell.length_a   1.000
_cell.length_b   1.000
_cell.length_c   1.000
_cell.angle_alpha   90.00
_cell.angle_beta   90.00
_cell.angle_gamma   90.00
#
_symmetry.space_group_name_H-M   'P 1'
#
loop_
_entity.id
_entity.type
_entity.pdbx_description
1 polymer ?
#
loop_
_entity_poly.entity_id
_entity_poly.type
_entity_poly.pdbx_seq_one_letter_code
_entity_poly.pdbx_strand_id
1 'polypeptide(L)'
;MKLIKILFFIVNIAFIIFYIYPGSIFGCLFYKDCSIQPQLTKDFIISSNHFYAFLIISLCGFQIFIQNYKNLIILYLFSSSVILELSHLIIPNRSFQFSDMFGNIAGVIVSFAIIKLINYWRKK
;
A
#
# COMPACT_ATOMS: atom_id res chain seq x y z
N MET A 1 -11.76 10.78 -16.71
CA MET A 1 -11.51 10.91 -15.25
C MET A 1 -12.39 10.00 -14.37
N LYS A 2 -13.70 9.85 -14.64
CA LYS A 2 -14.59 9.01 -13.80
C LYS A 2 -14.18 7.52 -13.74
N LEU A 3 -13.83 6.94 -14.90
CA LEU A 3 -13.38 5.53 -14.99
C LEU A 3 -12.11 5.25 -14.17
N ILE A 4 -11.10 6.12 -14.24
CA ILE A 4 -9.83 5.96 -13.51
C ILE A 4 -10.07 5.99 -11.99
N LYS A 5 -10.98 6.84 -11.50
CA LYS A 5 -11.37 6.85 -10.08
C LYS A 5 -12.03 5.54 -9.67
N ILE A 6 -12.96 5.01 -10.48
CA ILE A 6 -13.61 3.72 -10.23
C ILE A 6 -12.57 2.59 -10.19
N LEU A 7 -11.65 2.57 -11.15
CA LEU A 7 -10.58 1.58 -11.20
C LEU A 7 -9.70 1.65 -9.93
N PHE A 8 -9.35 2.85 -9.47
CA PHE A 8 -8.62 3.01 -8.21
C PHE A 8 -9.36 2.39 -7.02
N PHE A 9 -10.67 2.64 -6.88
CA PHE A 9 -11.43 2.04 -5.79
C PHE A 9 -11.47 0.52 -5.87
N ILE A 10 -11.61 -0.06 -7.07
CA ILE A 10 -11.57 -1.51 -7.26
C ILE A 10 -10.20 -2.08 -6.85
N VAL A 11 -9.11 -1.47 -7.34
CA VAL A 11 -7.73 -1.88 -7.00
C VAL A 11 -7.47 -1.72 -5.50
N ASN A 12 -7.99 -0.66 -4.89
CA ASN A 12 -7.81 -0.38 -3.47
C ASN A 12 -8.58 -1.36 -2.57
N ILE A 13 -9.80 -1.74 -2.95
CA ILE A 13 -10.56 -2.79 -2.26
C ILE A 13 -9.81 -4.13 -2.40
N ALA A 14 -9.36 -4.48 -3.61
CA ALA A 14 -8.57 -5.68 -3.82
C ALA A 14 -7.31 -5.67 -2.95
N PHE A 15 -6.57 -4.55 -2.94
CA PHE A 15 -5.40 -4.37 -2.09
C PHE A 15 -5.70 -4.61 -0.61
N ILE A 16 -6.79 -4.06 -0.08
CA ILE A 16 -7.21 -4.27 1.31
C ILE A 16 -7.49 -5.77 1.57
N ILE A 17 -8.20 -6.44 0.67
CA ILE A 17 -8.49 -7.88 0.78
C ILE A 17 -7.19 -8.69 0.85
N PHE A 18 -6.23 -8.41 -0.05
CA PHE A 18 -4.92 -9.07 -0.03
C PHE A 18 -4.15 -8.78 1.25
N TYR A 19 -4.23 -7.57 1.79
CA TYR A 19 -3.50 -7.15 2.98
C TYR A 19 -4.00 -7.84 4.25
N ILE A 20 -5.32 -7.97 4.41
CA ILE A 20 -5.94 -8.51 5.63
C ILE A 20 -6.15 -10.04 5.58
N TYR A 21 -5.86 -10.69 4.45
CA TYR A 21 -6.06 -12.13 4.33
C TYR A 21 -5.17 -12.90 5.33
N PRO A 22 -5.72 -13.87 6.08
CA PRO A 22 -4.96 -14.68 7.03
C PRO A 22 -4.05 -15.67 6.28
N GLY A 23 -2.78 -15.32 6.11
CA GLY A 23 -1.81 -16.01 5.25
C GLY A 23 -1.63 -15.32 3.89
N SER A 24 -1.04 -16.02 2.93
CA SER A 24 -0.66 -15.47 1.62
C SER A 24 -1.45 -16.12 0.49
N ILE A 25 -2.36 -15.36 -0.14
CA ILE A 25 -3.14 -15.83 -1.30
C ILE A 25 -2.21 -16.33 -2.41
N PHE A 26 -1.15 -15.57 -2.72
CA PHE A 26 -0.15 -15.96 -3.71
C PHE A 26 0.71 -17.15 -3.25
N GLY A 27 0.94 -17.29 -1.94
CA GLY A 27 1.53 -18.49 -1.34
C GLY A 27 0.73 -19.73 -1.68
N CYS A 28 -0.57 -19.69 -1.39
CA CYS A 28 -1.49 -20.78 -1.70
C CYS A 28 -1.49 -21.11 -3.20
N LEU A 29 -1.56 -20.09 -4.06
CA LEU A 29 -1.70 -20.26 -5.51
C LEU A 29 -0.42 -20.78 -6.17
N PHE A 30 0.75 -20.24 -5.84
CA PHE A 30 2.01 -20.56 -6.53
C PHE A 30 2.83 -21.65 -5.84
N TYR A 31 2.74 -21.75 -4.51
CA TYR A 31 3.59 -22.66 -3.72
C TYR A 31 2.81 -23.79 -3.06
N LYS A 32 1.47 -23.82 -3.20
CA LYS A 32 0.57 -24.72 -2.44
C LYS A 32 0.74 -24.62 -0.92
N ASP A 33 1.28 -23.48 -0.46
CA ASP A 33 1.54 -23.22 0.94
C ASP A 33 1.20 -21.75 1.24
N CYS A 34 0.11 -21.57 1.99
CA CYS A 34 -0.39 -20.26 2.37
C CYS A 34 0.48 -19.54 3.42
N SER A 35 1.47 -20.21 4.02
CA SER A 35 2.43 -19.58 4.94
C SER A 35 3.53 -18.82 4.21
N ILE A 36 3.78 -19.14 2.93
CA ILE A 36 4.82 -18.50 2.13
C ILE A 36 4.30 -17.20 1.53
N GLN A 37 4.92 -16.08 1.91
CA GLN A 37 4.66 -14.79 1.28
C GLN A 37 5.68 -14.56 0.16
N PRO A 38 5.27 -14.57 -1.12
CA PRO A 38 6.21 -14.31 -2.20
C PRO A 38 6.81 -12.91 -2.05
N GLN A 39 8.14 -12.82 -2.14
CA GLN A 39 8.87 -11.57 -2.05
C GLN A 39 9.37 -11.13 -3.41
N LEU A 40 9.15 -9.85 -3.75
CA LEU A 40 9.73 -9.22 -4.94
C LEU A 40 11.24 -9.01 -4.78
N THR A 41 11.64 -8.51 -3.62
CA THR A 41 13.03 -8.37 -3.19
C THR A 41 13.14 -8.71 -1.71
N LYS A 42 14.33 -9.08 -1.26
CA LYS A 42 14.61 -9.32 0.17
C LYS A 42 14.26 -8.08 1.00
N ASP A 43 13.90 -8.31 2.26
CA ASP A 43 13.67 -7.23 3.21
C ASP A 43 14.98 -6.52 3.58
N PHE A 44 14.85 -5.24 3.93
CA PHE A 44 15.93 -4.43 4.45
C PHE A 44 15.62 -4.06 5.91
N ILE A 45 15.79 -2.80 6.30
CA ILE A 45 15.32 -2.27 7.59
C ILE A 45 13.77 -2.28 7.64
N ILE A 46 13.14 -2.14 6.48
CA ILE A 46 11.69 -2.21 6.28
C ILE A 46 11.34 -3.39 5.38
N SER A 47 10.10 -3.82 5.47
CA SER A 47 9.55 -4.86 4.60
C SER A 47 9.41 -4.35 3.17
N SER A 48 10.10 -5.03 2.25
CA SER A 48 10.18 -4.62 0.84
C SER A 48 8.83 -4.75 0.15
N ASN A 49 8.11 -5.83 0.43
CA ASN A 49 6.78 -6.07 -0.14
C ASN A 49 5.77 -5.00 0.30
N HIS A 50 5.77 -4.65 1.58
CA HIS A 50 4.88 -3.64 2.15
C HIS A 50 5.21 -2.25 1.60
N PHE A 51 6.50 -1.93 1.50
CA PHE A 51 6.97 -0.73 0.83
C PHE A 51 6.46 -0.63 -0.62
N TYR A 52 6.67 -1.65 -1.45
CA TYR A 52 6.24 -1.60 -2.85
C TYR A 52 4.72 -1.52 -3.00
N ALA A 53 3.98 -2.28 -2.19
CA ALA A 53 2.53 -2.28 -2.26
C ALA A 53 1.95 -0.90 -1.92
N PHE A 54 2.44 -0.27 -0.84
CA PHE A 54 2.04 1.09 -0.48
C PHE A 54 2.58 2.16 -1.42
N LEU A 55 3.76 1.96 -2.00
CA LEU A 55 4.31 2.86 -3.01
C LEU A 55 3.37 2.93 -4.22
N ILE A 56 2.97 1.77 -4.77
CA ILE A 56 2.10 1.69 -5.94
C ILE A 56 0.71 2.28 -5.66
N ILE A 57 0.04 1.85 -4.58
CA ILE A 57 -1.31 2.33 -4.27
C ILE A 57 -1.32 3.84 -3.99
N SER A 58 -0.26 4.35 -3.35
CA SER A 58 -0.15 5.77 -3.02
C SER A 58 0.19 6.62 -4.24
N LEU A 59 1.05 6.15 -5.16
CA LEU A 59 1.30 6.84 -6.44
C LEU A 59 0.00 6.99 -7.22
N CYS A 60 -0.77 5.92 -7.36
CA CYS A 60 -2.07 5.94 -8.04
C CYS A 60 -3.05 6.89 -7.33
N GLY A 61 -3.18 6.78 -6.01
CA GLY A 61 -4.10 7.60 -5.21
C GLY A 61 -3.77 9.09 -5.30
N PHE A 62 -2.51 9.46 -5.08
CA PHE A 62 -2.08 10.86 -5.19
C PHE A 62 -2.25 11.38 -6.61
N GLN A 63 -1.85 10.65 -7.64
CA GLN A 63 -2.01 11.10 -9.02
C GLN A 63 -3.47 11.43 -9.37
N ILE A 64 -4.43 10.67 -8.83
CA ILE A 64 -5.87 10.83 -9.14
C ILE A 64 -6.53 11.93 -8.29
N PHE A 65 -6.17 12.02 -7.00
CA PHE A 65 -6.94 12.81 -6.03
C PHE A 65 -6.22 14.04 -5.48
N ILE A 66 -4.91 14.20 -5.68
CA ILE A 66 -4.14 15.27 -5.03
C ILE A 66 -4.56 16.69 -5.45
N GLN A 67 -5.14 16.86 -6.64
CA GLN A 67 -5.59 18.17 -7.12
C GLN A 67 -6.92 18.61 -6.51
N ASN A 68 -7.86 17.67 -6.33
CA ASN A 68 -9.24 18.00 -5.94
C ASN A 68 -9.58 17.62 -4.48
N TYR A 69 -8.87 16.64 -3.91
CA TYR A 69 -9.17 16.05 -2.60
C TYR A 69 -7.88 15.79 -1.79
N LYS A 70 -6.91 16.71 -1.88
CA LYS A 70 -5.57 16.57 -1.29
C LYS A 70 -5.57 16.07 0.16
N ASN A 71 -6.30 16.75 1.03
CA ASN A 71 -6.27 16.46 2.47
C ASN A 71 -6.89 15.08 2.76
N LEU A 72 -7.97 14.73 2.05
CA LEU A 72 -8.63 13.44 2.19
C LEU A 72 -7.75 12.29 1.72
N ILE A 73 -7.08 12.41 0.57
CA ILE A 73 -6.23 11.32 0.07
C ILE A 73 -4.96 11.14 0.92
N ILE A 74 -4.38 12.24 1.44
CA ILE A 74 -3.25 12.16 2.37
C ILE A 74 -3.68 11.46 3.66
N LEU A 75 -4.78 11.93 4.28
CA LEU A 75 -5.30 11.31 5.50
C LEU A 75 -5.62 9.83 5.28
N TYR A 76 -6.30 9.51 4.18
CA TYR A 76 -6.68 8.14 3.85
C TYR A 76 -5.47 7.21 3.72
N LEU A 77 -4.45 7.59 2.93
CA LEU A 77 -3.27 6.74 2.69
C LEU A 77 -2.38 6.59 3.92
N PHE A 78 -2.19 7.66 4.71
CA PHE A 78 -1.45 7.55 5.96
C PHE A 78 -2.20 6.73 7.00
N SER A 79 -3.50 6.97 7.19
CA SER A 79 -4.31 6.18 8.11
C SER A 79 -4.35 4.71 7.69
N SER A 80 -4.49 4.39 6.39
CA SER A 80 -4.50 3.01 5.93
C SER A 80 -3.14 2.32 6.14
N SER A 81 -2.02 3.05 6.01
CA SER A 81 -0.66 2.51 6.27
C SER A 81 -0.45 2.00 7.69
N VAL A 82 -1.20 2.56 8.65
CA VAL A 82 -1.14 2.17 10.07
C VAL A 82 -2.28 1.22 10.43
N ILE A 83 -3.52 1.56 10.08
CA ILE A 83 -4.71 0.80 10.47
C ILE A 83 -4.69 -0.62 9.92
N LEU A 84 -4.25 -0.81 8.67
CA LEU A 84 -4.21 -2.14 8.07
C LEU A 84 -3.22 -3.05 8.80
N GLU A 85 -2.06 -2.54 9.20
CA GLU A 85 -1.09 -3.30 9.97
C GLU A 85 -1.56 -3.55 11.41
N LEU A 86 -2.16 -2.56 12.06
CA LEU A 86 -2.76 -2.75 13.39
C LEU A 86 -3.89 -3.79 13.38
N SER A 87 -4.61 -3.96 12.26
CA SER A 87 -5.65 -4.99 12.14
C SER A 87 -5.09 -6.41 12.31
N HIS A 88 -3.80 -6.63 12.01
CA HIS A 88 -3.14 -7.92 12.18
C HIS A 88 -2.98 -8.34 13.65
N LEU A 89 -3.25 -7.44 14.62
CA LEU A 89 -3.35 -7.81 16.03
C LEU A 89 -4.56 -8.72 16.34
N ILE A 90 -5.59 -8.68 15.49
CA ILE A 90 -6.86 -9.39 15.71
C ILE A 90 -7.04 -10.54 14.70
N ILE A 91 -6.34 -10.47 13.56
CA ILE A 91 -6.49 -11.45 12.47
C ILE A 91 -5.64 -12.70 12.78
N PRO A 92 -6.25 -13.90 12.81
CA PRO A 92 -5.52 -15.13 13.06
C PRO A 92 -4.50 -15.42 11.96
N ASN A 93 -3.42 -16.12 12.28
CA ASN A 93 -2.31 -16.43 11.36
C ASN A 93 -1.63 -15.19 10.74
N ARG A 94 -1.85 -14.02 11.35
CA ARG A 94 -1.12 -12.79 11.10
C ARG A 94 -0.56 -12.28 12.43
N SER A 95 0.54 -11.55 12.34
CA SER A 95 1.20 -10.94 13.47
C SER A 95 1.58 -9.53 13.06
N PHE A 96 1.28 -8.56 13.92
CA PHE A 96 1.77 -7.19 13.74
C PHE A 96 3.31 -7.18 13.66
N GLN A 97 3.85 -6.47 12.68
CA GLN A 97 5.29 -6.24 12.52
C GLN A 97 5.60 -4.76 12.33
N PHE A 98 6.53 -4.24 13.12
CA PHE A 98 7.00 -2.86 12.96
C PHE A 98 7.64 -2.60 11.59
N SER A 99 8.39 -3.58 11.06
CA SER A 99 9.01 -3.52 9.74
C SER A 99 8.00 -3.36 8.61
N ASP A 100 6.83 -4.00 8.73
CA ASP A 100 5.72 -3.90 7.77
C ASP A 100 5.04 -2.53 7.86
N MET A 101 4.73 -2.06 9.07
CA MET A 101 4.19 -0.71 9.29
C MET A 101 5.10 0.39 8.73
N PHE A 102 6.41 0.30 9.02
CA PHE A 102 7.39 1.26 8.50
C PHE A 102 7.53 1.15 6.99
N GLY A 103 7.46 -0.06 6.42
CA GLY A 103 7.38 -0.28 4.98
C GLY A 103 6.21 0.47 4.35
N ASN A 104 5.01 0.31 4.91
CA ASN A 104 3.81 0.98 4.44
C ASN A 104 3.97 2.51 4.44
N ILE A 105 4.35 3.07 5.60
CA ILE A 105 4.50 4.52 5.79
C ILE A 105 5.56 5.08 4.83
N ALA A 106 6.71 4.41 4.71
CA ALA A 106 7.77 4.80 3.79
C ALA A 106 7.26 4.81 2.33
N GLY A 107 6.47 3.81 1.93
CA GLY A 107 5.84 3.78 0.61
C GLY A 107 4.97 5.01 0.36
N VAL A 108 4.13 5.41 1.32
CA VAL A 108 3.29 6.61 1.21
C VAL A 108 4.14 7.89 1.10
N ILE A 109 5.15 8.05 1.96
CA ILE A 109 6.03 9.23 1.99
C ILE A 109 6.78 9.38 0.66
N VAL A 110 7.39 8.30 0.17
CA VAL A 110 8.15 8.30 -1.09
C VAL A 110 7.23 8.64 -2.26
N SER A 111 6.04 8.04 -2.32
CA SER A 111 5.06 8.36 -3.37
C SER A 111 4.62 9.82 -3.34
N PHE A 112 4.40 10.39 -2.17
CA PHE A 112 4.07 11.81 -2.03
C PHE A 112 5.20 12.71 -2.53
N ALA A 113 6.45 12.38 -2.18
CA ALA A 113 7.63 13.12 -2.62
C ALA A 113 7.78 13.07 -4.16
N ILE A 114 7.61 11.89 -4.77
CA ILE A 114 7.64 11.71 -6.23
C ILE A 114 6.57 12.58 -6.91
N ILE A 115 5.32 12.54 -6.44
CA ILE A 115 4.23 13.34 -7.04
C ILE A 115 4.49 14.83 -6.89
N LYS A 116 5.02 15.28 -5.75
CA LYS A 116 5.43 16.67 -5.58
C LYS A 116 6.53 17.07 -6.55
N LEU A 117 7.55 16.22 -6.73
CA LEU A 117 8.64 16.45 -7.67
C LEU A 117 8.07 16.60 -9.09
N ILE A 118 7.28 15.63 -9.56
CA ILE A 118 6.65 15.67 -10.89
C ILE A 118 5.85 16.96 -11.10
N ASN A 119 5.04 17.36 -10.11
CA ASN A 119 4.25 18.58 -10.19
C ASN A 119 5.10 19.86 -10.18
N TYR A 120 6.24 19.85 -9.50
CA TYR A 120 7.20 20.96 -9.52
C TYR A 120 7.81 21.11 -10.92
N TRP A 121 8.27 20.02 -11.53
CA TRP A 121 8.83 20.03 -12.87
C TRP A 121 7.82 20.43 -13.95
N ARG A 122 6.54 20.03 -13.83
CA ARG A 122 5.49 20.43 -14.80
C ARG A 122 5.06 21.90 -14.73
N LYS A 123 5.40 22.60 -13.65
CA LYS A 123 5.09 24.03 -13.49
C LYS A 123 6.20 24.95 -13.99
N LYS A 124 7.38 24.38 -14.26
CA LYS A 124 8.49 25.05 -14.92
C LYS A 124 8.34 24.90 -16.43
#